data_AF-A0A3D0RVX3-F1
#
_entry.id   AF-A0A3D0RVX3-F1
#
_cell.length_a   1.000
_cell.length_b   1.000
_cell.length_c   1.000
_cell.angle_alpha   90.00
_cell.angle_beta   90.00
_cell.angle_gamma   90.00
#
_symmetry.space_group_name_H-M   'P 1'
#
loop_
_entity.id
_entity.type
_entity.pdbx_description
1 polymer ?
#
loop_
_entity_poly.entity_id
_entity_poly.type
_entity_poly.pdbx_seq_one_letter_code
_entity_poly.pdbx_strand_id
1 'polypeptide(L)'
;MCIIDSVQSTGVKYASVVSVLDRYRAFRRGEGGDPSADGVPDPLRTFFSLGGDEMWADRIGNRNRTSTRRSAPLKATAIRLAAEGMANHGINTCAELRKAVADPTNHGAARAAWTSVVGQRSGITWHYVQMLAGARLGSVDLPRARDRDIG
;
A
#
# COMPACT_ATOMS: atom_id res chain seq x y z
N MET A 1 -3.28 -0.62 -6.33
CA MET A 1 -2.84 0.47 -5.40
C MET A 1 -3.09 0.24 -3.89
N CYS A 2 -3.92 -0.72 -3.47
CA CYS A 2 -4.29 -0.89 -2.04
C CYS A 2 -3.11 -1.03 -1.07
N ILE A 3 -2.01 -1.67 -1.48
CA ILE A 3 -0.81 -1.83 -0.64
C ILE A 3 -0.15 -0.48 -0.34
N ILE A 4 0.00 0.38 -1.36
CA ILE A 4 0.61 1.71 -1.21
C ILE A 4 -0.20 2.55 -0.23
N ASP A 5 -1.52 2.66 -0.48
CA ASP A 5 -2.46 3.39 0.38
C ASP A 5 -2.37 2.87 1.82
N SER A 6 -2.42 1.54 1.97
CA SER A 6 -2.48 0.94 3.29
C SER A 6 -1.22 1.12 4.12
N VAL A 7 -0.03 1.03 3.53
CA VAL A 7 1.22 1.25 4.28
C VAL A 7 1.42 2.74 4.54
N GLN A 8 0.95 3.60 3.63
CA GLN A 8 1.05 5.05 3.79
C GLN A 8 0.10 5.61 4.86
N SER A 9 -1.04 4.98 5.15
CA SER A 9 -2.06 5.55 6.05
C SER A 9 -1.68 5.67 7.53
N THR A 10 -0.55 5.09 7.97
CA THR A 10 -0.15 5.12 9.39
C THR A 10 0.67 6.37 9.75
N GLY A 11 0.28 7.11 10.79
CA GLY A 11 1.12 8.17 11.38
C GLY A 11 1.41 9.38 10.47
N VAL A 12 0.58 9.64 9.46
CA VAL A 12 0.72 10.79 8.54
C VAL A 12 -0.65 11.40 8.23
N LYS A 13 -0.65 12.65 7.76
CA LYS A 13 -1.87 13.32 7.29
C LYS A 13 -2.38 12.66 6.01
N TYR A 14 -3.70 12.52 5.87
CA TYR A 14 -4.32 11.91 4.67
C TYR A 14 -3.89 12.59 3.36
N ALA A 15 -3.76 13.91 3.34
CA ALA A 15 -3.24 14.65 2.19
C ALA A 15 -1.85 14.16 1.72
N SER A 16 -1.00 13.69 2.63
CA SER A 16 0.30 13.10 2.28
C SER A 16 0.15 11.76 1.56
N VAL A 17 -0.86 10.96 1.94
CA VAL A 17 -1.18 9.69 1.29
C VAL A 17 -1.69 9.93 -0.13
N VAL A 18 -2.64 10.86 -0.28
CA VAL A 18 -3.20 11.26 -1.58
C VAL A 18 -2.09 11.70 -2.55
N SER A 19 -1.18 12.57 -2.09
CA SER A 19 -0.03 13.00 -2.91
C SER A 19 0.85 11.85 -3.39
N VAL A 20 1.08 10.81 -2.59
CA VAL A 20 1.84 9.63 -3.02
C VAL A 20 1.07 8.82 -4.07
N LEU A 21 -0.23 8.63 -3.88
CA LEU A 21 -1.08 7.92 -4.84
C LEU A 21 -1.14 8.67 -6.18
N ASP A 22 -1.24 10.00 -6.16
CA ASP A 22 -1.30 10.81 -7.37
C ASP A 22 0.03 10.82 -8.12
N ARG A 23 1.17 10.88 -7.41
CA ARG A 23 2.49 10.71 -8.04
C ARG A 23 2.65 9.33 -8.64
N TYR A 24 2.19 8.27 -7.97
CA TYR A 24 2.22 6.92 -8.52
C TYR A 24 1.40 6.82 -9.80
N ARG A 25 0.15 7.34 -9.80
CA ARG A 25 -0.71 7.37 -10.98
C ARG A 25 -0.08 8.15 -12.13
N ALA A 26 0.48 9.32 -11.84
CA ALA A 26 1.15 10.16 -12.84
C ALA A 26 2.36 9.44 -13.44
N PHE A 27 3.18 8.80 -12.59
CA PHE A 27 4.32 8.01 -13.03
C PHE A 27 3.89 6.87 -13.95
N ARG A 28 2.88 6.10 -13.55
CA ARG A 28 2.36 4.97 -14.34
C ARG A 28 1.77 5.39 -15.68
N ARG A 29 1.03 6.51 -15.72
CA ARG A 29 0.55 7.09 -16.99
C ARG A 29 1.69 7.57 -17.88
N GLY A 30 2.75 8.13 -17.28
CA GLY A 30 3.96 8.53 -18.00
C GLY A 30 4.69 7.35 -18.66
N GLU A 31 4.59 6.15 -18.07
CA GLU A 31 5.06 4.89 -18.66
C GLU A 31 4.06 4.26 -19.66
N GLY A 32 2.97 4.94 -20.01
CA GLY A 32 1.92 4.42 -20.88
C GLY A 32 1.03 3.34 -20.23
N GLY A 33 1.08 3.21 -18.91
CA GLY A 33 0.29 2.23 -18.15
C GLY A 33 -1.03 2.76 -17.61
N ASP A 34 -1.88 1.82 -17.17
CA ASP A 34 -3.16 2.13 -16.51
C ASP A 34 -3.09 1.84 -14.99
N PRO A 35 -2.91 2.87 -14.13
CA PRO A 35 -2.85 2.68 -12.69
C PRO A 35 -4.16 2.16 -12.06
N SER A 36 -5.28 2.18 -12.77
CA SER A 36 -6.55 1.61 -12.30
C SER A 36 -6.61 0.09 -12.48
N ALA A 37 -5.87 -0.45 -13.43
CA ALA A 37 -5.72 -1.88 -13.69
C ALA A 37 -4.50 -2.51 -12.98
N ASP A 38 -3.56 -1.69 -12.50
CA ASP A 38 -2.31 -2.13 -11.88
C ASP A 38 -2.53 -3.11 -10.69
N GLY A 39 -1.88 -4.26 -10.79
CA GLY A 39 -1.76 -5.28 -9.75
C GLY A 39 -0.49 -5.11 -8.92
N VAL A 40 -0.18 -6.07 -8.05
CA VAL A 40 1.06 -6.09 -7.25
C VAL A 40 2.35 -6.05 -8.08
N PRO A 41 2.45 -6.70 -9.27
CA PRO A 41 3.65 -6.60 -10.09
C PRO A 41 3.97 -5.17 -10.55
N ASP A 42 2.98 -4.29 -10.70
CA ASP A 42 3.18 -2.96 -11.25
C ASP A 42 3.92 -2.00 -10.29
N PRO A 43 3.54 -1.83 -9.01
CA PRO A 43 4.37 -1.15 -8.04
C PRO A 43 5.78 -1.74 -7.96
N LEU A 44 5.94 -3.06 -7.94
CA LEU A 44 7.26 -3.70 -7.88
C LEU A 44 8.14 -3.32 -9.07
N ARG A 45 7.57 -3.31 -10.29
CA ARG A 45 8.27 -2.81 -11.48
C ARG A 45 8.69 -1.35 -11.31
N THR A 46 7.86 -0.49 -10.74
CA THR A 46 8.26 0.92 -10.51
C THR A 46 9.43 1.06 -9.54
N PHE A 47 9.54 0.20 -8.51
CA PHE A 47 10.73 0.17 -7.65
C PHE A 47 11.97 -0.21 -8.45
N PHE A 48 11.87 -1.22 -9.31
CA PHE A 48 12.96 -1.63 -10.19
C PHE A 48 13.37 -0.51 -11.16
N SER A 49 12.42 0.05 -11.90
CA SER A 49 12.65 1.13 -12.89
C SER A 49 13.30 2.37 -12.28
N LEU A 50 12.98 2.69 -11.03
CA LEU A 50 13.53 3.85 -10.33
C LEU A 50 14.88 3.59 -9.63
N GLY A 51 15.34 2.35 -9.56
CA GLY A 51 16.61 2.02 -8.89
C GLY A 51 16.48 1.78 -7.37
N GLY A 52 15.29 1.38 -6.90
CA GLY A 52 15.07 0.91 -5.53
C GLY A 52 14.35 1.89 -4.60
N ASP A 53 14.34 1.53 -3.31
CA ASP A 53 13.44 2.13 -2.29
C ASP A 53 13.67 3.63 -2.07
N GLU A 54 14.92 4.09 -2.04
CA GLU A 54 15.27 5.50 -1.84
C GLU A 54 14.79 6.35 -3.01
N MET A 55 15.10 5.95 -4.24
CA MET A 55 14.68 6.66 -5.45
C MET A 55 13.16 6.64 -5.62
N TRP A 56 12.50 5.53 -5.28
CA TRP A 56 11.05 5.46 -5.25
C TRP A 56 10.48 6.42 -4.19
N ALA A 57 11.09 6.49 -3.01
CA ALA A 57 10.67 7.40 -1.95
C ALA A 57 10.81 8.88 -2.33
N ASP A 58 11.81 9.23 -3.15
CA ASP A 58 12.04 10.58 -3.65
C ASP A 58 11.10 10.95 -4.80
N ARG A 59 10.89 10.02 -5.75
CA ARG A 59 10.13 10.30 -6.97
C ARG A 59 8.62 10.15 -6.80
N ILE A 60 8.19 9.14 -6.04
CA ILE A 60 6.77 8.79 -5.87
C ILE A 60 6.34 8.95 -4.41
N GLY A 61 7.18 8.51 -3.48
CA GLY A 61 6.90 8.54 -2.05
C GLY A 61 6.97 9.93 -1.42
N ASN A 62 7.31 9.92 -0.13
CA ASN A 62 7.40 11.10 0.73
C ASN A 62 8.53 10.97 1.77
N ARG A 63 9.47 10.02 1.58
CA ARG A 63 10.55 9.66 2.51
C ARG A 63 10.13 9.35 3.96
N ASN A 64 8.83 9.18 4.24
CA ASN A 64 8.38 8.88 5.59
C ASN A 64 8.88 7.51 6.05
N ARG A 65 9.23 7.40 7.33
CA ARG A 65 9.62 6.15 7.97
C ARG A 65 8.42 5.43 8.55
N THR A 66 8.59 4.13 8.77
CA THR A 66 7.57 3.27 9.40
C THR A 66 7.36 3.56 10.89
N SER A 67 8.28 4.28 11.53
CA SER A 67 8.12 4.85 12.88
C SER A 67 9.09 6.03 13.06
N THR A 68 9.02 6.70 14.21
CA THR A 68 9.92 7.82 14.58
C THR A 68 11.33 7.36 14.97
N ARG A 69 11.58 6.05 15.08
CA ARG A 69 12.92 5.53 15.40
C ARG A 69 13.90 5.84 14.26
N ARG A 70 15.11 6.31 14.59
CA ARG A 70 16.14 6.70 13.61
C ARG A 70 16.47 5.59 12.59
N SER A 71 16.49 4.34 13.05
CA SER A 71 16.77 3.16 12.22
C SER A 71 15.54 2.56 11.53
N ALA A 72 14.35 3.14 11.69
CA ALA A 72 13.15 2.60 11.06
C ALA A 72 13.25 2.71 9.53
N PRO A 73 12.91 1.65 8.78
CA PRO A 73 12.95 1.70 7.33
C PRO A 73 11.95 2.71 6.77
N LEU A 74 12.20 3.13 5.53
CA LEU A 74 11.26 3.93 4.75
C LEU A 74 9.95 3.16 4.56
N LYS A 75 8.84 3.89 4.45
CA LYS A 75 7.57 3.31 4.02
C LYS A 75 7.66 2.75 2.60
N ALA A 76 8.51 3.32 1.75
CA ALA A 76 8.82 2.77 0.43
C ALA A 76 9.32 1.32 0.54
N THR A 77 10.30 1.06 1.42
CA THR A 77 10.77 -0.29 1.72
C THR A 77 9.66 -1.21 2.23
N ALA A 78 8.82 -0.72 3.14
CA ALA A 78 7.70 -1.51 3.65
C ALA A 78 6.65 -1.83 2.57
N ILE A 79 6.38 -0.90 1.64
CA ILE A 79 5.49 -1.12 0.49
C ILE A 79 6.06 -2.23 -0.40
N ARG A 80 7.34 -2.14 -0.77
CA ARG A 80 7.98 -3.15 -1.64
C ARG A 80 7.95 -4.53 -0.98
N LEU A 81 8.39 -4.64 0.28
CA LEU A 81 8.42 -5.92 0.99
C LEU A 81 7.02 -6.52 1.20
N ALA A 82 6.01 -5.67 1.49
CA ALA A 82 4.64 -6.14 1.60
C ALA A 82 4.10 -6.65 0.24
N ALA A 83 4.41 -5.92 -0.84
CA ALA A 83 4.06 -6.34 -2.21
C ALA A 83 4.74 -7.66 -2.61
N GLU A 84 6.04 -7.82 -2.37
CA GLU A 84 6.77 -9.07 -2.58
C GLU A 84 6.16 -10.23 -1.78
N GLY A 85 5.84 -9.99 -0.50
CA GLY A 85 5.16 -10.97 0.34
C GLY A 85 3.82 -11.44 -0.25
N MET A 86 3.01 -10.52 -0.76
CA MET A 86 1.75 -10.89 -1.42
C MET A 86 1.98 -11.66 -2.72
N ALA A 87 2.91 -11.21 -3.57
CA ALA A 87 3.24 -11.86 -4.83
C ALA A 87 3.76 -13.30 -4.62
N ASN A 88 4.60 -13.52 -3.59
CA ASN A 88 5.11 -14.85 -3.22
C ASN A 88 4.01 -15.83 -2.79
N HIS A 89 2.85 -15.31 -2.37
CA HIS A 89 1.65 -16.10 -2.07
C HIS A 89 0.65 -16.15 -3.24
N GLY A 90 1.04 -15.69 -4.43
CA GLY A 90 0.17 -15.66 -5.62
C GLY A 90 -0.95 -14.60 -5.54
N ILE A 91 -0.80 -13.60 -4.68
CA ILE A 91 -1.79 -12.53 -4.49
C ILE A 91 -1.31 -11.31 -5.27
N ASN A 92 -1.76 -11.19 -6.53
CA ASN A 92 -1.39 -10.10 -7.42
C ASN A 92 -2.50 -9.06 -7.62
N THR A 93 -3.74 -9.43 -7.30
CA THR A 93 -4.93 -8.63 -7.55
C THR A 93 -5.80 -8.54 -6.30
N CYS A 94 -6.73 -7.57 -6.28
CA CYS A 94 -7.72 -7.49 -5.21
C CYS A 94 -8.60 -8.75 -5.16
N ALA A 95 -8.91 -9.36 -6.32
CA ALA A 95 -9.71 -10.57 -6.37
C ALA A 95 -9.00 -11.76 -5.72
N GLU A 96 -7.70 -11.92 -5.97
CA GLU A 96 -6.90 -12.97 -5.32
C GLU A 96 -6.75 -12.72 -3.82
N LEU A 97 -6.59 -11.45 -3.39
CA LEU A 97 -6.56 -11.12 -1.96
C LEU A 97 -7.89 -11.49 -1.28
N ARG A 98 -9.03 -11.19 -1.92
CA ARG A 98 -10.35 -11.60 -1.41
C ARG A 98 -10.44 -13.12 -1.26
N LYS A 99 -9.99 -13.87 -2.27
CA LYS A 99 -9.98 -15.34 -2.24
C LYS A 99 -9.07 -15.87 -1.13
N ALA A 100 -7.86 -15.32 -0.99
CA ALA A 100 -6.91 -15.72 0.03
C ALA A 100 -7.42 -15.46 1.46
N VAL A 101 -8.13 -14.35 1.67
CA VAL A 101 -8.72 -13.99 2.97
C VAL A 101 -9.92 -14.88 3.32
N ALA A 102 -10.66 -15.38 2.33
CA ALA A 102 -11.80 -16.27 2.55
C ALA A 102 -11.39 -17.70 2.98
N ASP A 103 -10.15 -18.10 2.69
CA ASP A 103 -9.60 -19.40 3.10
C ASP A 103 -8.71 -19.23 4.36
N PRO A 104 -9.00 -19.90 5.50
CA PRO A 104 -8.27 -19.68 6.74
C PRO A 104 -6.74 -19.92 6.66
N THR A 105 -6.32 -20.91 5.88
CA THR A 105 -4.90 -21.26 5.71
C THR A 105 -4.18 -20.17 4.93
N ASN A 106 -4.72 -19.78 3.78
CA ASN A 106 -4.17 -18.71 2.95
C ASN A 106 -4.24 -17.36 3.68
N HIS A 107 -5.29 -17.11 4.46
CA HIS A 107 -5.43 -15.91 5.28
C HIS A 107 -4.31 -15.83 6.32
N GLY A 108 -4.05 -16.93 7.03
CA GLY A 108 -2.96 -17.03 7.99
C GLY A 108 -1.59 -16.77 7.35
N ALA A 109 -1.32 -17.41 6.21
CA ALA A 109 -0.07 -17.27 5.47
C ALA A 109 0.15 -15.83 4.96
N ALA A 110 -0.85 -15.24 4.31
CA ALA A 110 -0.77 -13.86 3.80
C ALA A 110 -0.61 -12.86 4.96
N ARG A 111 -1.33 -13.04 6.07
CA ARG A 111 -1.16 -12.20 7.26
C ARG A 111 0.25 -12.33 7.85
N ALA A 112 0.79 -13.54 7.94
CA ALA A 112 2.14 -13.76 8.44
C ALA A 112 3.18 -13.06 7.56
N ALA A 113 3.07 -13.19 6.24
CA ALA A 113 3.93 -12.47 5.30
C ALA A 113 3.84 -10.95 5.48
N TRP A 114 2.62 -10.39 5.54
CA TRP A 114 2.41 -8.96 5.73
C TRP A 114 2.99 -8.43 7.04
N THR A 115 2.71 -9.12 8.15
CA THR A 115 3.09 -8.67 9.51
C THR A 115 4.56 -8.90 9.84
N SER A 116 5.26 -9.73 9.06
CA SER A 116 6.73 -9.87 9.14
C SER A 116 7.48 -8.59 8.75
N VAL A 117 6.87 -7.72 7.94
CA VAL A 117 7.46 -6.46 7.49
C VAL A 117 7.57 -5.48 8.65
N VAL A 118 8.75 -4.88 8.81
CA VAL A 118 8.99 -3.87 9.85
C VAL A 118 8.00 -2.70 9.71
N GLY A 119 7.35 -2.33 10.81
CA GLY A 119 6.29 -1.33 10.83
C GLY A 119 4.87 -1.87 10.59
N GLN A 120 4.71 -3.13 10.16
CA GLN A 120 3.41 -3.74 9.86
C GLN A 120 2.96 -4.78 10.90
N ARG A 121 3.77 -5.01 11.94
CA ARG A 121 3.59 -6.06 12.95
C ARG A 121 2.26 -6.01 13.70
N SER A 122 1.67 -4.83 13.89
CA SER A 122 0.39 -4.69 14.60
C SER A 122 -0.80 -5.25 13.79
N GLY A 123 -0.65 -5.44 12.48
CA GLY A 123 -1.73 -5.89 11.60
C GLY A 123 -2.78 -4.81 11.29
N ILE A 124 -2.63 -3.57 11.76
CA ILE A 124 -3.57 -2.48 11.43
C ILE A 124 -3.63 -2.26 9.91
N THR A 125 -2.48 -2.19 9.27
CA THR A 125 -2.40 -2.06 7.80
C THR A 125 -2.82 -3.32 7.09
N TRP A 126 -2.64 -4.50 7.69
CA TRP A 126 -3.21 -5.75 7.15
C TRP A 126 -4.74 -5.68 7.07
N HIS A 127 -5.40 -5.16 8.12
CA HIS A 127 -6.86 -4.98 8.09
C HIS A 127 -7.30 -3.92 7.09
N TYR A 128 -6.55 -2.83 6.98
CA TYR A 128 -6.90 -1.74 6.07
C TYR A 128 -6.72 -2.15 4.59
N VAL A 129 -5.67 -2.90 4.21
CA VAL A 129 -5.54 -3.41 2.84
C VAL A 129 -6.67 -4.37 2.45
N GLN A 130 -7.16 -5.20 3.38
CA GLN A 130 -8.33 -6.06 3.15
C GLN A 130 -9.59 -5.26 2.86
N MET A 131 -9.79 -4.17 3.60
CA MET A 131 -10.93 -3.27 3.39
C MET A 131 -10.84 -2.58 2.03
N LEU A 132 -9.68 -2.05 1.67
CA LEU A 132 -9.44 -1.42 0.37
C LEU A 132 -9.63 -2.40 -0.80
N ALA A 133 -9.34 -3.69 -0.61
CA ALA A 133 -9.54 -4.72 -1.61
C ALA A 133 -10.96 -5.31 -1.62
N GLY A 134 -11.85 -4.87 -0.73
CA GLY A 134 -13.20 -5.41 -0.57
C GLY A 134 -13.25 -6.83 0.00
N ALA A 135 -12.18 -7.30 0.65
CA ALA A 135 -12.12 -8.60 1.34
C ALA A 135 -12.77 -8.55 2.73
N ARG A 136 -12.96 -7.34 3.26
CA ARG A 136 -13.74 -7.09 4.46
C ARG A 136 -14.80 -6.07 4.14
N LEU A 137 -16.06 -6.40 4.41
CA LEU A 137 -17.14 -5.42 4.42
C LEU A 137 -16.94 -4.51 5.64
N GLY A 138 -16.15 -3.45 5.45
CA GLY A 138 -16.25 -2.25 6.26
C GLY A 138 -16.97 -1.23 5.41
N SER A 139 -18.16 -0.82 5.80
CA SER A 139 -18.80 0.40 5.28
C SER A 139 -17.84 1.56 5.52
N VAL A 140 -17.08 1.96 4.50
CA VAL A 140 -16.34 3.21 4.51
C VAL A 140 -16.88 4.04 3.38
N ASP A 141 -17.92 4.79 3.72
CA ASP A 141 -18.01 6.17 3.31
C ASP A 141 -16.68 6.81 3.74
N LEU A 142 -15.73 6.91 2.80
CA LEU A 142 -14.66 7.88 2.96
C LEU A 142 -15.37 9.22 3.17
N PRO A 143 -14.95 10.09 4.10
CA PRO A 143 -15.55 11.40 4.19
C PRO A 143 -15.45 12.02 2.80
N ARG A 144 -16.59 12.12 2.08
CA ARG A 144 -16.74 13.15 1.06
C ARG A 144 -16.29 14.41 1.78
N ALA A 145 -15.34 15.11 1.18
CA ALA A 145 -14.87 16.41 1.63
C ALA A 145 -16.10 17.20 2.10
N ARG A 146 -16.35 17.21 3.41
CA ARG A 146 -17.29 18.14 3.99
C ARG A 146 -16.49 19.42 3.98
N ASP A 147 -16.88 20.27 3.05
CA ASP A 147 -16.79 21.71 3.15
C ASP A 147 -16.48 22.12 4.59
N ARG A 148 -15.24 22.59 4.78
CA ARG A 148 -14.92 23.49 5.88
C ARG A 148 -14.71 24.86 5.27
N ASP A 149 -15.79 25.39 4.71
CA ASP A 149 -16.12 26.80 4.86
C ASP A 149 -17.06 26.89 6.05
N ILE A 150 -16.55 27.24 7.23
CA ILE A 150 -17.25 28.11 8.19
C ILE A 150 -16.22 28.70 9.16
N GLY A 151 -16.08 30.03 9.16
CA GLY A 151 -15.51 30.83 10.26
C GLY A 151 -14.22 31.54 9.94
#